data_AF-A0A2R6G7H5-F1
#
_entry.id   AF-A0A2R6G7H5-F1
#
_cell.length_a   1.000
_cell.length_b   1.000
_cell.length_c   1.000
_cell.angle_alpha   90.00
_cell.angle_beta   90.00
_cell.angle_gamma   90.00
#
_symmetry.space_group_name_H-M   'P 1'
#
loop_
_entity.id
_entity.type
_entity.pdbx_description
1 polymer ?
#
loop_
_entity_poly.entity_id
_entity_poly.type
_entity_poly.pdbx_seq_one_letter_code
_entity_poly.pdbx_strand_id
1 'polypeptide(L)'
;MSQATDEPGETVEPAEAFSVVASEARLNILEALWRAEDRPVRFSELHDAVELDDSAQFNYHLQQLTGQFVKKVDGGYDLRRAGAQVIRALRAGTFTQRPRVEPLEVEGACTGCGGSLEARYADEQFAIDCTDCGKAHGQYGFPPGGLVDRTDEEIVTAFDERVRHLHCLAADGVCPECGGRMHTELEREGDCCLDVSLRAEHVCERCRYELCSPVGLVLLDRSVVVAFYEDHGIDISDRPYWTLPWCVDDEHYTVQDVDPWRVEIEVPLAEERLRVVLDGDLTVHEAERISCED
;
A
#
# COMPACT_ATOMS: atom_id res chain seq x y z
N MET A 1 24.44 -4.25 -12.74
CA MET A 1 24.69 -2.82 -12.42
C MET A 1 23.86 -2.00 -13.40
N SER A 2 22.79 -1.34 -12.93
CA SER A 2 21.92 -0.54 -13.80
C SER A 2 22.57 0.83 -14.07
N GLN A 3 22.71 1.17 -15.35
CA GLN A 3 23.25 2.45 -15.85
C GLN A 3 22.11 3.46 -16.04
N ALA A 4 21.41 3.81 -14.96
CA ALA A 4 20.56 4.99 -15.00
C ALA A 4 21.46 6.22 -14.87
N THR A 5 21.99 6.69 -16.00
CA THR A 5 22.59 8.03 -16.09
C THR A 5 21.47 9.00 -16.39
N ASP A 6 21.20 9.92 -15.44
CA ASP A 6 20.44 11.13 -15.76
C ASP A 6 21.17 11.85 -16.89
N GLU A 7 20.48 12.08 -18.02
CA GLU A 7 21.00 12.98 -19.03
C GLU A 7 21.11 14.37 -18.40
N PRO A 8 22.23 15.10 -18.61
CA PRO A 8 22.41 16.43 -18.06
C PRO A 8 21.47 17.42 -18.79
N GLY A 9 20.23 17.48 -18.31
CA GLY A 9 19.18 18.41 -18.74
C GLY A 9 18.37 18.83 -17.51
N GLU A 10 18.56 20.08 -17.09
CA GLU A 10 17.85 20.82 -16.04
C GLU A 10 17.16 19.96 -14.98
N THR A 11 17.96 19.42 -14.05
CA THR A 11 17.43 19.04 -12.74
C THR A 11 16.89 20.32 -12.08
N VAL A 12 15.56 20.45 -12.04
CA VAL A 12 14.88 21.52 -11.31
C VAL A 12 15.05 21.29 -9.81
N GLU A 13 15.47 22.31 -9.08
CA GLU A 13 15.58 22.23 -7.63
C GLU A 13 14.21 21.92 -6.99
N PRO A 14 14.11 21.03 -5.99
CA PRO A 14 12.83 20.62 -5.42
C PRO A 14 11.93 21.80 -5.01
N ALA A 15 12.51 22.81 -4.34
CA ALA A 15 11.77 23.99 -3.91
C ALA A 15 11.18 24.79 -5.09
N GLU A 16 11.91 24.89 -6.20
CA GLU A 16 11.44 25.54 -7.42
C GLU A 16 10.26 24.76 -8.01
N ALA A 17 10.39 23.43 -8.12
CA ALA A 17 9.30 22.57 -8.60
C ALA A 17 8.03 22.70 -7.75
N PHE A 18 8.15 22.69 -6.41
CA PHE A 18 7.01 22.87 -5.51
C PHE A 18 6.41 24.29 -5.59
N SER A 19 7.24 25.31 -5.77
CA SER A 19 6.77 26.70 -5.91
C SER A 19 5.89 26.89 -7.16
N VAL A 20 6.18 26.14 -8.23
CA VAL A 20 5.36 26.12 -9.44
C VAL A 20 3.99 25.53 -9.11
N VAL A 21 3.86 24.43 -8.37
CA VAL A 21 2.54 23.83 -8.15
C VAL A 21 1.74 24.43 -6.98
N ALA A 22 2.39 25.20 -6.10
CA ALA A 22 1.76 25.92 -4.99
C ALA A 22 0.93 27.13 -5.46
N SER A 23 -0.06 26.91 -6.32
CA SER A 23 -1.00 27.92 -6.83
C SER A 23 -2.30 27.27 -7.28
N GLU A 24 -3.41 27.77 -6.74
CA GLU A 24 -4.77 27.31 -7.06
C GLU A 24 -5.04 27.28 -8.57
N ALA A 25 -4.77 28.38 -9.28
CA ALA A 25 -4.91 28.46 -10.73
C ALA A 25 -4.16 27.34 -11.48
N ARG A 26 -2.94 27.01 -11.03
CA ARG A 26 -2.11 25.98 -11.68
C ARG A 26 -2.58 24.57 -11.32
N LEU A 27 -3.06 24.34 -10.10
CA LEU A 27 -3.71 23.09 -9.73
C LEU A 27 -4.99 22.86 -10.53
N ASN A 28 -5.80 23.90 -10.74
CA ASN A 28 -7.02 23.83 -11.57
C ASN A 28 -6.68 23.49 -13.03
N ILE A 29 -5.60 24.05 -13.60
CA ILE A 29 -5.12 23.67 -14.94
C ILE A 29 -4.71 22.21 -15.00
N LEU A 30 -3.94 21.71 -14.02
CA LEU A 30 -3.53 20.30 -13.97
C LEU A 30 -4.74 19.36 -13.80
N GLU A 31 -5.73 19.76 -13.01
CA GLU A 31 -6.97 19.01 -12.81
C GLU A 31 -7.84 18.97 -14.08
N ALA A 32 -7.96 20.10 -14.79
CA ALA A 32 -8.67 20.16 -16.07
C ALA A 32 -8.01 19.25 -17.12
N LEU A 33 -6.67 19.27 -17.23
CA LEU A 33 -5.94 18.34 -18.09
C LEU A 33 -6.11 16.87 -17.68
N TRP A 34 -6.20 16.59 -16.36
CA TRP A 34 -6.42 15.23 -15.86
C TRP A 34 -7.83 14.72 -16.17
N ARG A 35 -8.85 15.57 -16.04
CA ARG A 35 -10.27 15.24 -16.33
C ARG A 35 -10.56 15.09 -17.82
N ALA A 36 -9.77 15.71 -18.69
CA ALA A 36 -10.00 15.66 -20.12
C ALA A 36 -9.91 14.23 -20.68
N GLU A 37 -10.99 13.81 -21.34
CA GLU A 37 -11.10 12.53 -22.05
C GLU A 37 -10.32 12.56 -23.37
N ASP A 38 -10.50 13.64 -24.15
CA ASP A 38 -9.78 13.88 -25.39
C ASP A 38 -8.46 14.62 -25.13
N ARG A 39 -7.36 14.06 -25.65
CA ARG A 39 -6.02 14.63 -25.51
C ARG A 39 -5.27 14.62 -26.85
N PRO A 40 -4.46 15.65 -27.14
CA PRO A 40 -4.14 16.81 -26.30
C PRO A 40 -5.27 17.86 -26.25
N VAL A 41 -5.35 18.62 -25.16
CA VAL A 41 -6.42 19.61 -24.92
C VAL A 41 -6.03 20.95 -25.54
N ARG A 42 -6.91 21.57 -26.34
CA ARG A 42 -6.62 22.88 -26.96
C ARG A 42 -6.57 23.97 -25.90
N PHE A 43 -5.88 25.07 -26.22
CA PHE A 43 -5.78 26.23 -25.33
C PHE A 43 -7.16 26.77 -24.91
N SER A 44 -8.07 26.97 -25.87
CA SER A 44 -9.40 27.51 -25.61
C SER A 44 -10.24 26.56 -24.74
N GLU A 45 -10.20 25.27 -25.03
CA GLU A 45 -10.93 24.25 -24.24
C GLU A 45 -10.39 24.18 -22.81
N LEU A 46 -9.06 24.25 -22.64
CA LEU A 46 -8.44 24.25 -21.32
C LEU A 46 -8.71 25.55 -20.55
N HIS A 47 -8.76 26.69 -21.25
CA HIS A 47 -9.13 27.98 -20.68
C HIS A 47 -10.59 27.97 -20.21
N ASP A 48 -11.51 27.50 -21.05
CA ASP A 48 -12.94 27.45 -20.72
C ASP A 48 -13.25 26.48 -19.56
N ALA A 49 -12.41 25.46 -19.37
CA ALA A 49 -12.53 24.49 -18.27
C ALA A 49 -12.00 25.02 -16.93
N VAL A 50 -11.24 26.12 -16.91
CA VAL A 50 -10.67 26.71 -15.70
C VAL A 50 -11.39 28.04 -15.43
N GLU A 51 -11.90 28.23 -14.22
CA GLU A 51 -12.64 29.44 -13.81
C GLU A 51 -11.72 30.68 -13.67
N LEU A 52 -11.04 31.08 -14.75
CA LEU A 52 -10.21 32.28 -14.85
C LEU A 52 -10.73 33.17 -15.98
N ASP A 53 -11.19 34.37 -15.62
CA ASP A 53 -11.77 35.32 -16.58
C ASP A 53 -10.72 35.97 -17.50
N ASP A 54 -9.46 36.06 -17.08
CA ASP A 54 -8.38 36.72 -17.81
C ASP A 54 -7.49 35.72 -18.56
N SER A 55 -7.61 35.71 -19.89
CA SER A 55 -6.79 34.86 -20.77
C SER A 55 -5.29 35.12 -20.70
N ALA A 56 -4.85 36.34 -20.37
CA ALA A 56 -3.43 36.64 -20.19
C ALA A 56 -2.90 36.01 -18.90
N GLN A 57 -3.70 36.09 -17.82
CA GLN A 57 -3.39 35.45 -16.55
C GLN A 57 -3.37 33.92 -16.68
N PHE A 58 -4.37 33.33 -17.34
CA PHE A 58 -4.40 31.89 -17.62
C PHE A 58 -3.16 31.45 -18.42
N ASN A 59 -2.83 32.15 -19.51
CA ASN A 59 -1.67 31.82 -20.32
C ASN A 59 -0.36 31.93 -19.51
N TYR A 60 -0.24 32.91 -18.60
CA TYR A 60 0.89 32.98 -17.68
C TYR A 60 0.99 31.70 -16.82
N HIS A 61 -0.08 31.28 -16.16
CA HIS A 61 -0.07 30.08 -15.33
C HIS A 61 0.23 28.80 -16.12
N LEU A 62 -0.33 28.66 -17.34
CA LEU A 62 -0.07 27.53 -18.23
C LEU A 62 1.40 27.51 -18.69
N GLN A 63 2.01 28.66 -18.98
CA GLN A 63 3.43 28.75 -19.33
C GLN A 63 4.33 28.32 -18.19
N GLN A 64 4.00 28.69 -16.93
CA GLN A 64 4.77 28.25 -15.75
C GLN A 64 4.76 26.72 -15.57
N LEU A 65 3.67 26.04 -15.95
CA LEU A 65 3.56 24.58 -15.89
C LEU A 65 4.24 23.86 -17.07
N THR A 66 4.36 24.55 -18.21
CA THR A 66 4.85 23.96 -19.46
C THR A 66 6.34 23.68 -19.37
N GLY A 67 6.75 22.46 -19.70
CA GLY A 67 8.13 21.99 -19.62
C GLY A 67 8.26 20.86 -18.60
N GLN A 68 7.95 21.13 -17.33
CA GLN A 68 8.08 20.13 -16.26
C GLN A 68 6.80 19.35 -16.00
N PHE A 69 5.67 20.05 -15.83
CA PHE A 69 4.39 19.43 -15.43
C PHE A 69 3.46 19.18 -16.62
N VAL A 70 3.56 20.01 -17.65
CA VAL A 70 2.75 19.96 -18.87
C VAL A 70 3.67 19.91 -20.09
N LYS A 71 3.31 19.15 -21.11
CA LYS A 71 3.94 19.19 -22.43
C LYS A 71 3.00 19.87 -23.41
N LYS A 72 3.56 20.76 -24.23
CA LYS A 72 2.88 21.31 -25.41
C LYS A 72 3.22 20.42 -26.60
N VAL A 73 2.20 19.99 -27.34
CA VAL A 73 2.32 19.17 -28.54
C VAL A 73 1.52 19.81 -29.68
N ASP A 74 1.61 19.23 -30.88
CA ASP A 74 0.70 19.65 -31.95
C ASP A 74 -0.75 19.38 -31.54
N GLY A 75 -1.62 20.38 -31.71
CA GLY A 75 -3.02 20.31 -31.30
C GLY A 75 -3.34 20.68 -29.84
N GLY A 76 -2.37 20.84 -28.92
CA GLY A 76 -2.71 21.26 -27.55
C GLY A 76 -1.69 20.97 -26.45
N TYR A 77 -2.19 20.78 -25.23
CA TYR A 77 -1.44 20.52 -24.01
C TYR A 77 -1.83 19.17 -23.40
N ASP A 78 -0.88 18.49 -22.78
CA ASP A 78 -1.09 17.22 -22.10
C ASP A 78 -0.17 17.12 -20.86
N LEU A 79 -0.54 16.29 -19.88
CA LEU A 79 0.23 16.11 -18.66
C LEU A 79 1.55 15.40 -18.94
N ARG A 80 2.60 15.86 -18.26
CA ARG A 80 3.79 15.04 -18.01
C ARG A 80 3.58 14.20 -16.75
N ARG A 81 4.44 13.21 -16.54
CA ARG A 81 4.41 12.35 -15.35
C ARG A 81 4.40 13.16 -14.05
N ALA A 82 5.21 14.23 -13.97
CA ALA A 82 5.24 15.10 -12.79
C ALA A 82 3.88 15.78 -12.51
N GLY A 83 3.24 16.35 -13.54
CA GLY A 83 1.90 16.94 -13.39
C GLY A 83 0.84 15.92 -12.99
N ALA A 84 0.90 14.71 -13.56
CA ALA A 84 0.02 13.62 -13.17
C ALA A 84 0.23 13.16 -11.72
N GLN A 85 1.47 13.13 -11.23
CA GLN A 85 1.78 12.75 -9.85
C GLN A 85 1.23 13.76 -8.83
N VAL A 86 1.29 15.06 -9.14
CA VAL A 86 0.67 16.10 -8.30
C VAL A 86 -0.84 15.86 -8.16
N ILE A 87 -1.54 15.58 -9.25
CA ILE A 87 -2.98 15.31 -9.20
C ILE A 87 -3.28 13.99 -8.48
N ARG A 88 -2.49 12.94 -8.68
CA ARG A 88 -2.65 11.68 -7.93
C ARG A 88 -2.50 11.88 -6.43
N ALA A 89 -1.49 12.65 -6.01
CA ALA A 89 -1.27 12.99 -4.61
C ALA A 89 -2.44 13.80 -4.01
N LEU A 90 -2.99 14.75 -4.75
CA LEU A 90 -4.18 15.50 -4.32
C LEU A 90 -5.43 14.61 -4.25
N ARG A 91 -5.62 13.70 -5.22
CA ARG A 91 -6.76 12.77 -5.27
C ARG A 91 -6.68 11.67 -4.22
N ALA A 92 -5.48 11.27 -3.78
CA ALA A 92 -5.30 10.37 -2.65
C ALA A 92 -5.86 10.97 -1.34
N GLY A 93 -5.99 12.30 -1.27
CA GLY A 93 -6.67 13.00 -0.17
C GLY A 93 -5.80 13.26 1.06
N THR A 94 -4.61 12.67 1.16
CA THR A 94 -3.69 12.79 2.31
C THR A 94 -3.34 14.23 2.71
N PHE A 95 -3.38 15.18 1.76
CA PHE A 95 -3.08 16.60 2.05
C PHE A 95 -4.31 17.43 2.42
N THR A 96 -5.51 16.99 2.04
CA THR A 96 -6.70 17.86 1.96
C THR A 96 -7.91 17.31 2.71
N GLN A 97 -7.91 16.02 3.05
CA GLN A 97 -9.05 15.34 3.63
C GLN A 97 -8.71 14.78 5.02
N ARG A 98 -9.71 14.80 5.90
CA ARG A 98 -9.66 14.18 7.24
C ARG A 98 -11.02 13.54 7.51
N PRO A 99 -11.38 12.48 6.76
CA PRO A 99 -12.70 11.90 6.87
C PRO A 99 -12.89 11.25 8.25
N ARG A 100 -14.14 11.20 8.68
CA ARG A 100 -14.55 10.40 9.84
C ARG A 100 -15.32 9.21 9.30
N VAL A 101 -14.89 8.02 9.65
CA VAL A 101 -15.55 6.77 9.32
C VAL A 101 -16.06 6.21 10.64
N GLU A 102 -17.34 5.86 10.70
CA GLU A 102 -17.86 5.13 11.85
C GLU A 102 -17.22 3.73 11.88
N PRO A 103 -17.03 3.12 13.05
CA PRO A 103 -16.45 1.80 13.13
C PRO A 103 -17.26 0.77 12.34
N LEU A 104 -16.56 -0.15 11.68
CA LEU A 104 -17.15 -1.15 10.79
C LEU A 104 -16.94 -2.54 11.38
N GLU A 105 -17.98 -3.35 11.48
CA GLU A 105 -17.81 -4.77 11.79
C GLU A 105 -17.14 -5.46 10.60
N VAL A 106 -16.13 -6.31 10.85
CA VAL A 106 -15.41 -7.04 9.80
C VAL A 106 -15.53 -8.55 10.00
N GLU A 107 -15.36 -9.29 8.91
CA GLU A 107 -15.38 -10.75 8.95
C GLU A 107 -14.27 -11.30 9.87
N GLY A 108 -14.57 -12.40 10.55
CA GLY A 108 -13.60 -13.17 11.31
C GLY A 108 -13.88 -13.16 12.81
N ALA A 109 -13.00 -13.81 13.55
CA ALA A 109 -13.04 -13.87 14.99
C ALA A 109 -11.63 -13.62 15.52
N CYS A 110 -11.56 -13.04 16.72
CA CYS A 110 -10.29 -12.79 17.39
C CYS A 110 -9.50 -14.09 17.59
N THR A 111 -8.21 -14.10 17.24
CA THR A 111 -7.35 -15.29 17.40
C THR A 111 -7.07 -15.59 18.87
N GLY A 112 -7.09 -14.57 19.73
CA GLY A 112 -6.87 -14.73 21.17
C GLY A 112 -8.11 -15.15 21.97
N CYS A 113 -9.31 -14.64 21.65
CA CYS A 113 -10.51 -14.87 22.47
C CYS A 113 -11.77 -15.30 21.71
N GLY A 114 -11.74 -15.37 20.37
CA GLY A 114 -12.88 -15.73 19.53
C GLY A 114 -14.00 -14.67 19.44
N GLY A 115 -13.79 -13.47 20.00
CA GLY A 115 -14.74 -12.36 19.95
C GLY A 115 -14.81 -11.68 18.57
N SER A 116 -15.75 -10.77 18.40
CA SER A 116 -15.94 -10.01 17.15
C SER A 116 -14.78 -9.05 16.87
N LEU A 117 -14.58 -8.77 15.58
CA LEU A 117 -13.58 -7.82 15.09
C LEU A 117 -14.26 -6.57 14.55
N GLU A 118 -13.64 -5.42 14.82
CA GLU A 118 -14.11 -4.13 14.33
C GLU A 118 -12.94 -3.35 13.72
N ALA A 119 -13.21 -2.73 12.58
CA ALA A 119 -12.31 -1.81 11.91
C ALA A 119 -12.56 -0.36 12.36
N ARG A 120 -11.48 0.35 12.69
CA ARG A 120 -11.50 1.77 13.02
C ARG A 120 -10.55 2.53 12.11
N TYR A 121 -11.01 3.70 11.64
CA TYR A 121 -10.21 4.60 10.82
C TYR A 121 -9.88 5.88 11.57
N ALA A 122 -8.59 6.13 11.78
CA ALA A 122 -8.09 7.35 12.42
C ALA A 122 -6.71 7.69 11.88
N ASP A 123 -6.43 8.98 11.64
CA ASP A 123 -5.12 9.48 11.19
C ASP A 123 -4.56 8.72 9.96
N GLU A 124 -5.44 8.39 9.00
CA GLU A 124 -5.12 7.60 7.80
C GLU A 124 -4.63 6.18 8.06
N GLN A 125 -4.84 5.69 9.28
CA GLN A 125 -4.64 4.30 9.67
C GLN A 125 -5.98 3.59 9.77
N PHE A 126 -6.03 2.39 9.22
CA PHE A 126 -7.13 1.47 9.40
C PHE A 126 -6.64 0.35 10.33
N ALA A 127 -7.25 0.25 11.52
CA ALA A 127 -6.92 -0.73 12.55
C ALA A 127 -8.06 -1.74 12.67
N ILE A 128 -7.73 -3.03 12.73
CA ILE A 128 -8.69 -4.10 12.98
C ILE A 128 -8.39 -4.66 14.37
N ASP A 129 -9.32 -4.49 15.30
CA ASP A 129 -9.14 -4.85 16.70
C ASP A 129 -10.31 -5.70 17.21
N CYS A 130 -10.03 -6.58 18.16
CA CYS A 130 -11.08 -7.30 18.87
C CYS A 130 -11.83 -6.39 19.84
N THR A 131 -13.17 -6.40 19.79
CA THR A 131 -14.03 -5.59 20.68
C THR A 131 -13.99 -6.03 22.14
N ASP A 132 -13.64 -7.29 22.39
CA ASP A 132 -13.77 -7.91 23.72
C ASP A 132 -12.46 -7.84 24.52
N CYS A 133 -11.32 -8.13 23.86
CA CYS A 133 -10.00 -8.17 24.51
C CYS A 133 -9.02 -7.11 24.00
N GLY A 134 -9.34 -6.38 22.93
CA GLY A 134 -8.46 -5.34 22.37
C GLY A 134 -7.25 -5.84 21.59
N LYS A 135 -7.14 -7.15 21.35
CA LYS A 135 -6.07 -7.72 20.49
C LYS A 135 -6.12 -7.11 19.09
N ALA A 136 -4.97 -6.62 18.61
CA ALA A 136 -4.82 -6.08 17.28
C ALA A 136 -4.63 -7.20 16.25
N HIS A 137 -5.37 -7.13 15.15
CA HIS A 137 -5.25 -8.01 13.98
C HIS A 137 -4.56 -7.33 12.79
N GLY A 138 -4.22 -6.05 12.92
CA GLY A 138 -3.44 -5.31 11.94
C GLY A 138 -3.80 -3.82 11.95
N GLN A 139 -2.80 -2.99 11.69
CA GLN A 139 -2.96 -1.55 11.61
C GLN A 139 -2.07 -1.01 10.50
N TYR A 140 -2.68 -0.50 9.42
CA TYR A 140 -1.95 -0.10 8.22
C TYR A 140 -2.48 1.17 7.58
N GLY A 141 -1.61 1.83 6.81
CA GLY A 141 -1.91 3.09 6.14
C GLY A 141 -2.89 2.91 4.98
N PHE A 142 -4.03 3.60 5.09
CA PHE A 142 -5.09 3.60 4.09
C PHE A 142 -5.46 5.05 3.71
N PRO A 143 -4.96 5.56 2.57
CA PRO A 143 -5.22 6.95 2.18
C PRO A 143 -6.73 7.24 2.01
N PRO A 144 -7.20 8.46 2.26
CA PRO A 144 -8.62 8.83 2.13
C PRO A 144 -9.27 8.48 0.79
N GLY A 145 -8.51 8.49 -0.31
CA GLY A 145 -8.99 8.06 -1.63
C GLY A 145 -9.44 6.59 -1.68
N GLY A 146 -9.00 5.76 -0.73
CA GLY A 146 -9.49 4.40 -0.51
C GLY A 146 -10.92 4.34 0.02
N LEU A 147 -11.44 5.43 0.59
CA LEU A 147 -12.79 5.53 1.17
C LEU A 147 -13.83 6.10 0.20
N VAL A 148 -13.37 6.75 -0.87
CA VAL A 148 -14.24 7.50 -1.79
C VAL A 148 -15.00 6.54 -2.71
N ASP A 149 -16.31 6.77 -2.85
CA ASP A 149 -17.22 6.03 -3.74
C ASP A 149 -17.23 4.51 -3.50
N ARG A 150 -17.13 4.09 -2.23
CA ARG A 150 -17.18 2.68 -1.80
C ARG A 150 -18.20 2.45 -0.70
N THR A 151 -18.78 1.25 -0.67
CA THR A 151 -19.47 0.70 0.50
C THR A 151 -18.47 0.28 1.58
N ASP A 152 -18.95 0.03 2.80
CA ASP A 152 -18.12 -0.43 3.91
C ASP A 152 -17.40 -1.76 3.57
N GLU A 153 -18.10 -2.70 2.92
CA GLU A 153 -17.52 -3.97 2.46
C GLU A 153 -16.42 -3.75 1.39
N GLU A 154 -16.66 -2.83 0.45
CA GLU A 154 -15.67 -2.47 -0.58
C GLU A 154 -14.45 -1.75 0.02
N ILE A 155 -14.63 -0.96 1.08
CA ILE A 155 -13.53 -0.33 1.83
C ILE A 155 -12.65 -1.39 2.47
N VAL A 156 -13.26 -2.34 3.19
CA VAL A 156 -12.57 -3.43 3.89
C VAL A 156 -11.82 -4.32 2.89
N THR A 157 -12.43 -4.63 1.74
CA THR A 157 -11.79 -5.39 0.66
C THR A 157 -10.60 -4.63 0.08
N ALA A 158 -10.78 -3.35 -0.26
CA ALA A 158 -9.69 -2.52 -0.80
C ALA A 158 -8.53 -2.34 0.20
N PHE A 159 -8.83 -2.34 1.50
CA PHE A 159 -7.83 -2.32 2.56
C PHE A 159 -7.03 -3.62 2.59
N ASP A 160 -7.68 -4.78 2.64
CA ASP A 160 -7.04 -6.11 2.59
C ASP A 160 -6.11 -6.24 1.37
N GLU A 161 -6.63 -5.94 0.18
CA GLU A 161 -5.86 -5.99 -1.06
C GLU A 161 -4.64 -5.07 -0.99
N ARG A 162 -4.80 -3.83 -0.53
CA ARG A 162 -3.69 -2.88 -0.42
C ARG A 162 -2.62 -3.40 0.54
N VAL A 163 -3.00 -3.87 1.73
CA VAL A 163 -2.06 -4.38 2.73
C VAL A 163 -1.24 -5.52 2.14
N ARG A 164 -1.88 -6.54 1.55
CA ARG A 164 -1.20 -7.67 0.92
C ARG A 164 -0.16 -7.23 -0.08
N HIS A 165 -0.57 -6.46 -1.09
CA HIS A 165 0.29 -6.16 -2.23
C HIS A 165 1.44 -5.21 -1.87
N LEU A 166 1.24 -4.29 -0.92
CA LEU A 166 2.32 -3.42 -0.44
C LEU A 166 3.38 -4.21 0.32
N HIS A 167 2.96 -5.13 1.19
CA HIS A 167 3.90 -5.96 1.95
C HIS A 167 4.59 -7.01 1.07
N CYS A 168 3.91 -7.52 0.02
CA CYS A 168 4.56 -8.37 -0.98
C CYS A 168 5.70 -7.63 -1.70
N LEU A 169 5.44 -6.42 -2.20
CA LEU A 169 6.49 -5.59 -2.82
C LEU A 169 7.65 -5.32 -1.85
N ALA A 170 7.33 -5.01 -0.59
CA ALA A 170 8.33 -4.72 0.43
C ALA A 170 9.20 -5.95 0.75
N ALA A 171 8.58 -7.12 0.93
CA ALA A 171 9.27 -8.39 1.15
C ALA A 171 10.14 -8.80 -0.04
N ASP A 172 9.74 -8.46 -1.27
CA ASP A 172 10.54 -8.66 -2.48
C ASP A 172 11.66 -7.60 -2.66
N GLY A 173 11.85 -6.72 -1.68
CA GLY A 173 12.93 -5.73 -1.65
C GLY A 173 12.66 -4.46 -2.45
N VAL A 174 11.38 -4.17 -2.77
CA VAL A 174 10.95 -3.00 -3.55
C VAL A 174 10.05 -2.08 -2.74
N CYS A 175 10.49 -0.85 -2.51
CA CYS A 175 9.70 0.14 -1.79
C CYS A 175 8.46 0.55 -2.60
N PRO A 176 7.23 0.43 -2.05
CA PRO A 176 6.02 0.79 -2.79
C PRO A 176 5.87 2.30 -3.04
N GLU A 177 6.51 3.16 -2.23
CA GLU A 177 6.41 4.61 -2.37
C GLU A 177 7.34 5.18 -3.46
N CYS A 178 8.57 4.66 -3.57
CA CYS A 178 9.58 5.23 -4.48
C CYS A 178 10.24 4.24 -5.44
N GLY A 179 9.92 2.94 -5.35
CA GLY A 179 10.57 1.88 -6.13
C GLY A 179 12.04 1.65 -5.77
N GLY A 180 12.50 2.22 -4.64
CA GLY A 180 13.85 2.04 -4.11
C GLY A 180 14.06 0.66 -3.50
N ARG A 181 15.32 0.36 -3.14
CA ARG A 181 15.67 -0.86 -2.42
C ARG A 181 15.06 -0.82 -1.01
N MET A 182 14.28 -1.85 -0.69
CA MET A 182 13.76 -2.13 0.64
C MET A 182 14.65 -3.18 1.29
N HIS A 183 14.95 -3.00 2.58
CA HIS A 183 15.56 -4.02 3.42
C HIS A 183 14.53 -4.56 4.40
N THR A 184 14.63 -5.84 4.73
CA THR A 184 13.74 -6.52 5.69
C THR A 184 14.59 -7.04 6.83
N GLU A 185 14.18 -6.77 8.07
CA GLU A 185 14.78 -7.31 9.28
C GLU A 185 13.69 -7.99 10.13
N LEU A 186 14.05 -9.08 10.80
CA LEU A 186 13.18 -9.74 11.78
C LEU A 186 13.48 -9.22 13.17
N GLU A 187 12.45 -8.75 13.87
CA GLU A 187 12.58 -8.23 15.22
C GLU A 187 11.78 -9.06 16.21
N ARG A 188 12.42 -9.37 17.35
CA ARG A 188 11.80 -9.93 18.54
C ARG A 188 11.74 -8.85 19.60
N GLU A 189 10.56 -8.67 20.19
CA GLU A 189 10.32 -7.72 21.29
C GLU A 189 10.36 -6.23 20.87
N GLY A 190 9.58 -5.40 21.58
CA GLY A 190 9.46 -3.97 21.32
C GLY A 190 8.00 -3.53 21.26
N ASP A 191 7.75 -2.23 21.44
CA ASP A 191 6.41 -1.68 21.23
C ASP A 191 6.08 -1.78 19.72
N CYS A 192 5.01 -2.49 19.39
CA CYS A 192 4.50 -2.66 18.03
C CYS A 192 3.02 -2.31 17.99
N CYS A 193 2.53 -1.82 16.85
CA CYS A 193 1.09 -1.78 16.58
C CYS A 193 0.48 -3.18 16.33
N LEU A 194 1.30 -4.22 16.30
CA LEU A 194 0.91 -5.60 16.05
C LEU A 194 1.05 -6.37 17.36
N ASP A 195 0.04 -7.15 17.73
CA ASP A 195 0.05 -7.96 18.95
C ASP A 195 0.74 -9.31 18.71
N VAL A 196 2.02 -9.26 18.29
CA VAL A 196 2.89 -10.41 17.98
C VAL A 196 4.29 -10.22 18.56
N SER A 197 4.95 -11.31 18.95
CA SER A 197 6.31 -11.31 19.51
C SER A 197 7.42 -11.32 18.46
N LEU A 198 7.11 -11.70 17.22
CA LEU A 198 8.01 -11.71 16.07
C LEU A 198 7.36 -11.00 14.88
N ARG A 199 8.05 -9.98 14.36
CA ARG A 199 7.58 -9.16 13.24
C ARG A 199 8.66 -9.02 12.17
N ALA A 200 8.23 -8.74 10.95
CA ALA A 200 9.10 -8.28 9.88
C ALA A 200 8.99 -6.76 9.77
N GLU A 201 10.13 -6.07 9.83
CA GLU A 201 10.24 -4.66 9.55
C GLU A 201 10.86 -4.45 8.18
N HIS A 202 10.16 -3.73 7.32
CA HIS A 202 10.64 -3.34 6.02
C HIS A 202 10.99 -1.86 6.05
N VAL A 203 12.22 -1.50 5.67
CA VAL A 203 12.69 -0.11 5.62
C VAL A 203 13.30 0.23 4.27
N CYS A 204 12.82 1.29 3.63
CA CYS A 204 13.39 1.79 2.38
C CYS A 204 14.70 2.54 2.62
N GLU A 205 15.77 2.16 1.91
CA GLU A 205 17.08 2.82 2.02
C GLU A 205 17.07 4.27 1.50
N ARG A 206 16.10 4.61 0.63
CA ARG A 206 16.01 5.90 -0.05
C ARG A 206 15.07 6.89 0.63
N CYS A 207 13.79 6.53 0.77
CA CYS A 207 12.77 7.43 1.30
C CYS A 207 12.43 7.17 2.77
N ARG A 208 13.03 6.15 3.40
CA ARG A 208 12.74 5.75 4.79
C ARG A 208 11.26 5.45 5.03
N TYR A 209 10.55 5.03 3.99
CA TYR A 209 9.23 4.46 4.16
C TYR A 209 9.37 3.13 4.91
N GLU A 210 8.51 2.94 5.90
CA GLU A 210 8.52 1.81 6.82
C GLU A 210 7.18 1.07 6.71
N LEU A 211 7.27 -0.26 6.70
CA LEU A 211 6.14 -1.17 6.82
C LEU A 211 6.50 -2.21 7.86
N CYS A 212 5.54 -2.59 8.69
CA CYS A 212 5.71 -3.60 9.71
C CYS A 212 4.59 -4.61 9.58
N SER A 213 4.90 -5.91 9.55
CA SER A 213 3.90 -6.97 9.42
C SER A 213 4.23 -8.20 10.28
N PRO A 214 3.22 -9.01 10.65
CA PRO A 214 3.49 -10.36 11.12
C PRO A 214 4.21 -11.16 10.02
N VAL A 215 5.08 -12.09 10.41
CA VAL A 215 5.88 -12.88 9.45
C VAL A 215 4.99 -13.68 8.51
N GLY A 216 3.83 -14.18 8.99
CA GLY A 216 2.89 -14.94 8.17
C GLY A 216 2.29 -14.17 6.99
N LEU A 217 2.27 -12.83 7.03
CA LEU A 217 1.69 -12.02 5.95
C LEU A 217 2.37 -12.25 4.60
N VAL A 218 3.70 -12.50 4.59
CA VAL A 218 4.45 -12.78 3.35
C VAL A 218 4.00 -14.06 2.66
N LEU A 219 3.43 -15.01 3.41
CA LEU A 219 3.04 -16.32 2.89
C LEU A 219 1.80 -16.26 2.00
N LEU A 220 1.00 -15.19 2.06
CA LEU A 220 -0.23 -15.04 1.28
C LEU A 220 0.01 -15.04 -0.23
N ASP A 221 1.20 -14.64 -0.67
CA ASP A 221 1.59 -14.61 -2.10
C ASP A 221 2.62 -15.69 -2.45
N ARG A 222 3.00 -16.56 -1.49
CA ARG A 222 3.93 -17.66 -1.78
C ARG A 222 3.18 -18.81 -2.44
N SER A 223 3.65 -19.18 -3.63
CA SER A 223 3.02 -20.21 -4.46
C SER A 223 2.77 -21.54 -3.74
N VAL A 224 3.61 -21.91 -2.78
CA VAL A 224 3.44 -23.14 -1.97
C VAL A 224 2.19 -23.09 -1.07
N VAL A 225 1.84 -21.91 -0.55
CA VAL A 225 0.65 -21.71 0.29
C VAL A 225 -0.58 -21.53 -0.59
N VAL A 226 -0.46 -20.76 -1.68
CA VAL A 226 -1.54 -20.63 -2.67
C VAL A 226 -1.96 -22.01 -3.20
N ALA A 227 -1.01 -22.82 -3.66
CA ALA A 227 -1.30 -24.17 -4.16
C ALA A 227 -1.87 -25.09 -3.08
N PHE A 228 -1.48 -24.92 -1.81
CA PHE A 228 -2.08 -25.67 -0.70
C PHE A 228 -3.57 -25.31 -0.54
N TYR A 229 -3.93 -24.03 -0.51
CA TYR A 229 -5.33 -23.61 -0.44
C TYR A 229 -6.14 -24.03 -1.68
N GLU A 230 -5.57 -23.89 -2.89
CA GLU A 230 -6.21 -24.28 -4.14
C GLU A 230 -6.54 -25.79 -4.20
N ASP A 231 -5.65 -26.65 -3.68
CA ASP A 231 -5.88 -28.10 -3.61
C ASP A 231 -7.07 -28.46 -2.70
N HIS A 232 -7.43 -27.58 -1.76
CA HIS A 232 -8.63 -27.68 -0.93
C HIS A 232 -9.84 -26.91 -1.51
N GLY A 233 -9.73 -26.38 -2.74
CA GLY A 233 -10.80 -25.68 -3.44
C GLY A 233 -11.08 -24.28 -2.88
N ILE A 234 -10.10 -23.65 -2.21
CA ILE A 234 -10.22 -22.32 -1.62
C ILE A 234 -9.26 -21.39 -2.34
N ASP A 235 -9.78 -20.26 -2.83
CA ASP A 235 -8.93 -19.14 -3.24
C ASP A 235 -8.53 -18.35 -1.99
N ILE A 236 -7.24 -18.31 -1.67
CA ILE A 236 -6.74 -17.58 -0.49
C ILE A 236 -6.82 -16.06 -0.68
N SER A 237 -6.92 -15.57 -1.92
CA SER A 237 -7.07 -14.14 -2.20
C SER A 237 -8.46 -13.62 -1.85
N ASP A 238 -9.47 -14.50 -1.84
CA ASP A 238 -10.85 -14.18 -1.40
C ASP A 238 -11.00 -14.17 0.14
N ARG A 239 -9.93 -14.49 0.89
CA ARG A 239 -9.95 -14.61 2.35
C ARG A 239 -9.23 -13.43 2.98
N PRO A 240 -9.87 -12.53 3.73
CA PRO A 240 -9.16 -11.39 4.33
C PRO A 240 -8.05 -11.83 5.30
N TYR A 241 -6.92 -11.10 5.33
CA TYR A 241 -5.69 -11.63 5.92
C TYR A 241 -5.84 -11.86 7.42
N TRP A 242 -6.65 -11.03 8.08
CA TRP A 242 -6.94 -11.09 9.50
C TRP A 242 -7.82 -12.28 9.91
N THR A 243 -8.42 -12.98 8.94
CA THR A 243 -9.20 -14.21 9.19
C THR A 243 -8.34 -15.47 9.24
N LEU A 244 -7.02 -15.33 9.02
CA LEU A 244 -6.05 -16.42 8.94
C LEU A 244 -5.17 -16.38 10.20
N PRO A 245 -5.38 -17.25 11.19
CA PRO A 245 -4.66 -17.18 12.46
C PRO A 245 -3.13 -17.22 12.30
N TRP A 246 -2.62 -18.12 11.45
CA TRP A 246 -1.20 -18.19 11.11
C TRP A 246 -0.64 -16.93 10.43
N CYS A 247 -1.50 -16.05 9.92
CA CYS A 247 -1.10 -14.81 9.26
C CYS A 247 -0.97 -13.64 10.24
N VAL A 248 -1.78 -13.59 11.30
CA VAL A 248 -1.86 -12.43 12.22
C VAL A 248 -1.49 -12.76 13.66
N ASP A 249 -1.23 -14.03 13.95
CA ASP A 249 -0.86 -14.54 15.26
C ASP A 249 0.43 -15.35 15.17
N ASP A 250 1.27 -15.24 16.19
CA ASP A 250 2.54 -15.95 16.28
C ASP A 250 2.46 -17.26 17.09
N GLU A 251 1.27 -17.65 17.56
CA GLU A 251 1.01 -19.00 18.10
C GLU A 251 1.36 -20.12 17.10
N HIS A 252 1.33 -19.83 15.81
CA HIS A 252 1.70 -20.76 14.73
C HIS A 252 3.19 -20.71 14.35
N TYR A 253 3.99 -19.90 15.05
CA TYR A 253 5.40 -19.68 14.73
C TYR A 253 6.30 -20.46 15.69
N THR A 254 7.31 -21.11 15.12
CA THR A 254 8.42 -21.66 15.89
C THR A 254 9.71 -21.13 15.32
N VAL A 255 10.42 -20.28 16.08
CA VAL A 255 11.76 -19.87 15.67
C VAL A 255 12.77 -20.95 16.06
N GLN A 256 13.34 -21.59 15.05
CA GLN A 256 14.32 -22.66 15.20
C GLN A 256 15.72 -22.12 15.47
N ASP A 257 16.09 -21.02 14.81
CA ASP A 257 17.40 -20.35 14.93
C ASP A 257 17.27 -18.84 14.61
N VAL A 258 18.21 -18.03 15.07
CA VAL A 258 18.29 -16.58 14.84
C VAL A 258 19.58 -16.16 14.12
N ASP A 259 20.58 -17.05 14.03
CA ASP A 259 21.84 -16.78 13.32
C ASP A 259 22.36 -18.05 12.60
N PRO A 260 21.92 -18.31 11.35
CA PRO A 260 20.97 -17.52 10.58
C PRO A 260 19.53 -17.74 11.03
N TRP A 261 18.66 -16.75 10.80
CA TRP A 261 17.23 -16.89 11.04
C TRP A 261 16.63 -18.13 10.35
N ARG A 262 15.87 -18.90 11.12
CA ARG A 262 15.01 -19.99 10.66
C ARG A 262 13.70 -19.93 11.41
N VAL A 263 12.65 -19.50 10.72
CA VAL A 263 11.30 -19.36 11.29
C VAL A 263 10.39 -20.37 10.61
N GLU A 264 9.85 -21.28 11.40
CA GLU A 264 8.84 -22.22 10.97
C GLU A 264 7.45 -21.65 11.22
N ILE A 265 6.57 -21.79 10.23
CA ILE A 265 5.15 -21.42 10.32
C ILE A 265 4.31 -22.64 9.94
N GLU A 266 3.36 -22.99 10.80
CA GLU A 266 2.35 -24.00 10.50
C GLU A 266 1.10 -23.34 9.94
N VAL A 267 0.69 -23.77 8.73
CA VAL A 267 -0.53 -23.32 8.06
C VAL A 267 -1.56 -24.46 8.12
N PRO A 268 -2.45 -24.49 9.14
CA PRO A 268 -3.48 -25.52 9.25
C PRO A 268 -4.62 -25.30 8.26
N LEU A 269 -5.07 -26.38 7.60
CA LEU A 269 -6.25 -26.37 6.74
C LEU A 269 -6.88 -27.76 6.66
N ALA A 270 -8.17 -27.86 7.00
CA ALA A 270 -8.89 -29.14 7.11
C ALA A 270 -8.16 -30.14 8.04
N GLU A 271 -7.84 -31.34 7.55
CA GLU A 271 -7.12 -32.40 8.27
C GLU A 271 -5.62 -32.43 7.91
N GLU A 272 -5.12 -31.36 7.30
CA GLU A 272 -3.73 -31.20 6.90
C GLU A 272 -3.14 -29.93 7.51
N ARG A 273 -1.81 -29.88 7.54
CA ARG A 273 -1.06 -28.65 7.78
C ARG A 273 0.10 -28.57 6.81
N LEU A 274 0.37 -27.37 6.32
CA LEU A 274 1.56 -27.07 5.56
C LEU A 274 2.58 -26.42 6.51
N ARG A 275 3.72 -27.07 6.69
CA ARG A 275 4.86 -26.54 7.44
C ARG A 275 5.78 -25.80 6.48
N VAL A 276 6.03 -24.52 6.73
CA VAL A 276 6.89 -23.66 5.91
C VAL A 276 8.04 -23.13 6.74
N VAL A 277 9.27 -23.17 6.23
CA VAL A 277 10.44 -22.58 6.89
C VAL A 277 10.97 -21.40 6.08
N LEU A 278 11.04 -20.24 6.73
CA LEU A 278 11.52 -18.97 6.20
C LEU A 278 12.90 -18.63 6.78
N ASP A 279 13.73 -17.93 5.99
CA ASP A 279 14.92 -17.25 6.50
C ASP A 279 14.64 -15.80 6.93
N GLY A 280 15.69 -15.07 7.31
CA GLY A 280 15.61 -13.67 7.74
C GLY A 280 15.21 -12.68 6.63
N ASP A 281 15.35 -13.08 5.36
CA ASP A 281 14.90 -12.31 4.20
C ASP A 281 13.47 -12.70 3.78
N LEU A 282 12.76 -13.49 4.59
CA LEU A 282 11.41 -14.02 4.31
C LEU A 282 11.33 -14.90 3.06
N THR A 283 12.44 -15.58 2.72
CA THR A 283 12.50 -16.55 1.62
C THR A 283 12.12 -17.93 2.13
N VAL A 284 11.21 -18.61 1.42
CA VAL A 284 10.83 -20.00 1.72
C VAL A 284 11.96 -20.95 1.29
N HIS A 285 12.50 -21.71 2.24
CA HIS A 285 13.52 -22.74 1.98
C HIS A 285 12.94 -24.15 2.00
N GLU A 286 11.97 -24.40 2.88
CA GLU A 286 11.36 -25.72 3.08
C GLU A 286 9.84 -25.56 3.14
N ALA A 287 9.12 -26.48 2.50
CA ALA A 287 7.67 -26.56 2.55
C ALA A 287 7.26 -28.04 2.51
N GLU A 288 6.57 -28.52 3.55
CA GLU A 288 6.17 -29.90 3.71
C GLU A 288 4.69 -29.98 4.14
N ARG A 289 3.90 -30.82 3.47
CA ARG A 289 2.54 -31.15 3.89
C ARG A 289 2.57 -32.30 4.87
N ILE A 290 1.85 -32.14 5.97
CA ILE A 290 1.73 -33.12 7.04
C ILE A 290 0.25 -33.41 7.22
N SER A 291 -0.14 -34.66 7.04
CA SER A 291 -1.48 -35.12 7.42
C SER A 291 -1.58 -35.17 8.95
N CYS A 292 -2.66 -34.64 9.51
CA CYS A 292 -2.97 -34.83 10.92
C CYS A 292 -3.54 -36.25 11.06
N GLU A 293 -2.69 -37.24 11.31
CA GLU A 293 -3.16 -38.58 11.69
C GLU A 293 -3.88 -38.48 13.06
N ASP A 294 -5.12 -39.00 13.13
CA ASP A 294 -5.98 -39.09 14.33
C ASP A 294 -5.29 -39.75 15.55
#